data_AF-A0AAW2RWA7-F1
#
_entry.id   AF-A0AAW2RWA7-F1
#
_cell.length_a   1.000
_cell.length_b   1.000
_cell.length_c   1.000
_cell.angle_alpha   90.00
_cell.angle_beta   90.00
_cell.angle_gamma   90.00
#
_symmetry.space_group_name_H-M   'P 1'
#
loop_
_entity.id
_entity.type
_entity.pdbx_description
1 polymer ?
#
loop_
_entity_poly.entity_id
_entity_poly.type
_entity_poly.pdbx_seq_one_letter_code
_entity_poly.pdbx_strand_id
1 'polypeptide(L)'
;MVVPTIYTNVRGHTIQSNQFSVTEHYKSSEADFRSPPGVFFFYDLSPIKVTFTEAHTPFLHFLTHICAIVGGIFTVAGIVDSFVYHGQKAIRKKSEIGKLR
;
A
#
# COMPACT_ATOMS: atom_id res chain seq x y z
N MET A 1 -0.26 29.72 7.05
CA MET A 1 0.78 28.70 7.32
C MET A 1 1.21 28.06 6.00
N VAL A 2 2.52 27.96 5.75
CA VAL A 2 3.10 27.35 4.55
C VAL A 2 3.83 26.07 4.95
N VAL A 3 3.55 24.95 4.29
CA VAL A 3 4.15 23.64 4.56
C VAL A 3 4.98 23.19 3.37
N PRO A 4 6.31 23.05 3.52
CA PRO A 4 7.16 22.50 2.47
C PRO A 4 6.81 21.04 2.16
N THR A 5 6.65 20.72 0.88
CA THR A 5 6.31 19.38 0.40
C THR A 5 7.29 18.93 -0.68
N ILE A 6 7.78 17.71 -0.58
CA ILE A 6 8.64 17.09 -1.59
C ILE A 6 7.93 15.85 -2.12
N TYR A 7 7.79 15.76 -3.44
CA TYR A 7 7.24 14.59 -4.12
C TYR A 7 8.32 13.92 -4.96
N THR A 8 8.55 12.63 -4.73
CA THR A 8 9.53 11.81 -5.45
C THR A 8 8.80 10.72 -6.21
N ASN A 9 8.89 10.77 -7.54
CA ASN A 9 8.28 9.79 -8.43
C ASN A 9 9.08 8.47 -8.46
N VAL A 10 8.46 7.37 -8.90
CA VAL A 10 9.10 6.05 -9.11
C VAL A 10 10.35 6.09 -10.00
N ARG A 11 10.46 7.09 -10.89
CA ARG A 11 11.63 7.32 -11.77
C ARG A 11 12.74 8.15 -11.11
N GLY A 12 12.62 8.48 -9.82
CA GLY A 12 13.58 9.30 -9.07
C GLY A 12 13.47 10.81 -9.31
N HIS A 13 12.52 11.26 -10.14
CA HIS A 13 12.29 12.69 -10.35
C HIS A 13 11.66 13.30 -9.10
N THR A 14 12.30 14.34 -8.56
CA THR A 14 11.90 15.01 -7.33
C THR A 14 11.34 16.39 -7.64
N ILE A 15 10.12 16.65 -7.17
CA ILE A 15 9.42 17.93 -7.30
C ILE A 15 9.32 18.56 -5.92
N GLN A 16 9.80 19.79 -5.79
CA GLN A 16 9.65 20.60 -4.58
C GLN A 16 8.46 21.53 -4.73
N SER A 17 7.53 21.49 -3.79
CA SER A 17 6.32 22.31 -3.78
C SER A 17 6.01 22.80 -2.36
N ASN A 18 5.07 23.74 -2.24
CA ASN A 18 4.63 24.27 -0.96
C ASN A 18 3.11 24.21 -0.88
N GLN A 19 2.58 23.70 0.22
CA GLN A 19 1.16 23.78 0.55
C GLN A 19 0.93 25.03 1.39
N PHE A 20 -0.22 25.69 1.24
CA PHE A 20 -0.52 26.91 1.99
C PHE A 20 -1.94 26.87 2.54
N SER A 21 -2.12 27.48 3.72
CA SER A 21 -3.41 27.72 4.35
C SER A 21 -3.47 29.19 4.78
N VAL A 22 -4.58 29.86 4.43
CA VAL A 22 -4.77 31.32 4.58
C VAL A 22 -5.92 31.59 5.55
N THR A 23 -5.72 32.60 6.39
CA THR A 23 -6.80 33.19 7.20
C THR A 23 -6.86 34.67 6.84
N GLU A 24 -8.02 35.13 6.41
CA GLU A 24 -8.24 36.51 6.02
C GLU A 24 -8.77 37.32 7.20
N HIS A 25 -8.28 38.55 7.36
CA HIS A 25 -8.76 39.47 8.38
C HIS A 25 -9.03 40.83 7.77
N TYR A 26 -10.28 41.27 7.84
CA TYR A 26 -10.72 42.58 7.37
C TYR A 26 -10.97 43.50 8.57
N LYS A 27 -10.39 44.71 8.54
CA LYS A 27 -10.66 45.76 9.52
C LYS A 27 -11.31 46.94 8.80
N SER A 28 -12.45 47.41 9.30
CA SER A 28 -13.12 48.61 8.80
C SER A 28 -12.31 49.87 9.14
N SER A 29 -12.35 50.86 8.24
CA SER A 29 -11.57 52.11 8.32
C SER A 29 -12.00 53.07 9.45
N GLU A 30 -13.06 52.76 10.19
CA GLU A 30 -13.65 53.67 11.19
C GLU A 30 -12.99 53.61 12.58
N ALA A 31 -12.07 52.67 12.84
CA ALA A 31 -11.68 52.33 14.22
C ALA A 31 -10.31 52.82 14.71
N ASP A 32 -9.41 53.38 13.87
CA ASP A 32 -8.11 53.88 14.40
C ASP A 32 -7.37 54.77 13.39
N PHE A 33 -7.11 56.03 13.75
CA PHE A 33 -6.20 56.94 13.01
C PHE A 33 -4.72 56.49 13.08
N ARG A 34 -4.44 55.37 13.76
CA ARG A 34 -3.09 54.88 14.07
C ARG A 34 -2.54 53.85 13.08
N SER A 35 -3.38 53.23 12.25
CA SER A 35 -2.95 52.23 11.25
C SER A 35 -3.26 52.71 9.84
N PRO A 36 -2.26 52.94 8.97
CA PRO A 36 -2.52 53.34 7.60
C PRO A 36 -3.25 52.24 6.82
N PRO A 37 -4.14 52.58 5.89
CA PRO A 37 -4.81 51.60 5.04
C PRO A 37 -3.79 50.84 4.20
N GLY A 38 -3.92 49.52 4.16
CA GLY A 38 -2.99 48.66 3.43
C GLY A 38 -3.42 47.20 3.40
N VAL A 39 -2.90 46.46 2.43
CA VAL A 39 -3.01 45.00 2.37
C VAL A 39 -1.72 44.42 2.94
N PHE A 40 -1.84 43.62 3.99
CA PHE A 40 -0.69 43.01 4.67
C PHE A 40 -0.71 41.50 4.47
N PHE A 41 0.39 40.95 3.96
CA PHE A 41 0.56 39.51 3.80
C PHE A 41 1.47 38.97 4.90
N PHE A 42 0.92 38.11 5.76
CA PHE A 42 1.68 37.44 6.81
C PHE A 42 1.89 35.97 6.45
N TYR A 43 3.15 35.54 6.44
CA TYR A 43 3.54 34.17 6.13
C TYR A 43 4.21 33.54 7.34
N ASP A 44 3.66 32.43 7.81
CA ASP A 44 4.26 31.59 8.84
C ASP A 44 4.66 30.25 8.23
N LEU A 45 5.94 29.89 8.34
CA LEU A 45 6.46 28.61 7.85
C LEU A 45 6.21 27.52 8.89
N SER A 46 5.62 26.41 8.45
CA SER A 46 5.47 25.21 9.26
C SER A 46 6.83 24.59 9.56
N PRO A 47 7.10 24.16 10.81
CA PRO A 47 8.29 23.38 11.14
C PRO A 47 8.24 21.95 10.58
N ILE A 48 7.12 21.54 9.96
CA ILE A 48 6.90 20.21 9.41
C ILE A 48 7.12 20.23 7.89
N LYS A 49 7.85 19.23 7.38
CA LYS A 49 8.05 18.98 5.95
C LYS A 49 7.47 17.62 5.58
N VAL A 50 6.65 17.57 4.54
CA VAL A 50 6.02 16.33 4.05
C VAL A 50 6.81 15.78 2.87
N THR A 51 7.15 14.49 2.89
CA THR A 51 7.85 13.82 1.79
C THR A 51 7.01 12.65 1.29
N PHE A 52 6.60 12.71 0.03
CA PHE A 52 5.88 11.63 -0.65
C PHE A 52 6.85 10.87 -1.55
N THR A 53 6.99 9.57 -1.33
CA THR A 53 7.80 8.67 -2.15
C THR A 53 6.90 7.62 -2.79
N GLU A 54 6.85 7.61 -4.12
CA GLU A 54 6.13 6.58 -4.85
C GLU A 54 7.07 5.38 -5.10
N ALA A 55 6.68 4.20 -4.62
CA ALA A 55 7.43 2.96 -4.79
C ALA A 55 6.67 2.01 -5.71
N HIS A 56 7.35 1.45 -6.72
CA HIS A 56 6.75 0.43 -7.59
C HIS A 56 6.95 -0.96 -6.97
N THR A 57 5.87 -1.75 -6.85
CA THR A 57 5.98 -3.15 -6.45
C THR A 57 6.61 -3.95 -7.59
N PRO A 58 7.66 -4.75 -7.35
CA PRO A 58 8.34 -5.45 -8.42
C PRO A 58 7.42 -6.52 -9.04
N PHE A 59 7.48 -6.66 -10.38
CA PHE A 59 6.75 -7.72 -11.10
C PHE A 59 7.10 -9.13 -10.58
N LEU A 60 8.30 -9.29 -10.00
CA LEU A 60 8.70 -10.52 -9.31
C LEU A 60 7.72 -10.92 -8.21
N HIS A 61 7.14 -9.96 -7.47
CA HIS A 61 6.16 -10.27 -6.43
C HIS A 61 4.94 -10.99 -7.01
N PHE A 62 4.43 -10.50 -8.15
CA PHE A 62 3.34 -11.15 -8.88
C PHE A 62 3.73 -12.56 -9.37
N LEU A 63 4.95 -12.72 -9.90
CA LEU A 63 5.43 -14.03 -10.34
C LEU A 63 5.54 -15.03 -9.16
N THR A 64 6.04 -14.59 -8.00
CA THR A 64 6.05 -15.43 -6.78
C THR A 64 4.66 -15.88 -6.37
N HIS A 65 3.64 -15.02 -6.48
CA HIS A 65 2.25 -15.41 -6.20
C HIS A 65 1.76 -16.50 -7.14
N ILE A 66 2.04 -16.38 -8.45
CA ILE A 66 1.69 -17.44 -9.42
C ILE A 66 2.40 -18.75 -9.07
N CYS A 67 3.71 -18.71 -8.83
CA CYS A 67 4.49 -19.90 -8.49
C CYS A 67 3.96 -20.58 -7.22
N ALA A 68 3.60 -19.80 -6.19
CA ALA A 68 3.04 -20.33 -4.95
C ALA A 68 1.71 -21.04 -5.17
N ILE A 69 0.82 -20.48 -6.00
CA ILE A 69 -0.48 -21.09 -6.32
C ILE A 69 -0.28 -22.39 -7.10
N VAL A 70 0.51 -22.35 -8.18
CA VAL A 70 0.74 -23.53 -9.05
C VAL A 70 1.43 -24.66 -8.29
N GLY A 71 2.49 -24.34 -7.54
CA GLY A 71 3.22 -25.32 -6.71
C GLY A 71 2.34 -25.92 -5.61
N GLY A 72 1.48 -25.10 -4.98
CA GLY A 72 0.52 -25.54 -3.99
C GLY A 72 -0.49 -26.54 -4.56
N ILE A 73 -1.09 -26.24 -5.71
CA ILE A 73 -2.04 -27.14 -6.38
C ILE A 73 -1.38 -28.47 -6.73
N PHE A 74 -0.18 -28.45 -7.30
CA PHE A 74 0.53 -29.67 -7.69
C PHE A 74 0.87 -30.55 -6.49
N THR A 75 1.29 -29.93 -5.38
CA THR A 75 1.59 -30.63 -4.13
C THR A 75 0.34 -31.28 -3.55
N VAL A 76 -0.76 -30.52 -3.45
CA VAL A 76 -2.03 -31.04 -2.92
C VAL A 76 -2.58 -32.17 -3.81
N ALA A 77 -2.54 -32.02 -5.13
CA ALA A 77 -2.97 -33.06 -6.07
C ALA A 77 -2.15 -34.35 -5.90
N GLY A 78 -0.82 -34.25 -5.83
CA GLY A 78 0.06 -35.41 -5.63
C GLY A 78 -0.16 -36.12 -4.29
N ILE A 79 -0.41 -35.35 -3.22
CA ILE A 79 -0.77 -35.91 -1.92
C ILE A 79 -2.08 -36.69 -2.02
N VAL A 80 -3.12 -36.09 -2.58
CA VAL A 80 -4.44 -36.72 -2.72
C VAL A 80 -4.35 -38.00 -3.56
N ASP A 81 -3.69 -37.95 -4.71
CA ASP A 81 -3.51 -39.11 -5.59
C ASP A 81 -2.76 -40.25 -4.87
N SER A 82 -1.68 -39.92 -4.16
CA SER A 82 -0.92 -40.88 -3.36
C SER A 82 -1.79 -41.52 -2.27
N PHE A 83 -2.59 -40.73 -1.55
CA PHE A 83 -3.50 -41.23 -0.52
C PHE A 83 -4.58 -42.15 -1.11
N VAL A 84 -5.19 -41.78 -2.23
CA VAL A 84 -6.20 -42.60 -2.92
C VAL A 84 -5.59 -43.92 -3.39
N TYR A 85 -4.43 -43.90 -4.03
CA TYR A 85 -3.76 -45.10 -4.53
C TYR A 85 -3.40 -46.06 -3.40
N HIS A 86 -2.79 -45.56 -2.31
CA HIS A 86 -2.42 -46.39 -1.15
C HIS A 86 -3.65 -46.90 -0.40
N GLY A 87 -4.70 -46.07 -0.26
CA GLY A 87 -5.97 -46.44 0.34
C GLY A 87 -6.66 -47.55 -0.44
N GLN A 88 -6.81 -47.39 -1.76
CA GLN A 88 -7.38 -48.41 -2.64
C GLN A 88 -6.58 -49.71 -2.60
N LYS A 89 -5.24 -49.64 -2.62
CA LYS A 89 -4.36 -50.82 -2.54
C LYS A 89 -4.50 -51.53 -1.20
N ALA A 90 -4.57 -50.79 -0.08
CA ALA A 90 -4.76 -51.37 1.25
C ALA A 90 -6.15 -52.01 1.42
N ILE A 91 -7.20 -51.37 0.89
CA ILE A 91 -8.57 -51.89 0.93
C ILE A 91 -8.71 -53.13 0.03
N ARG A 92 -8.18 -53.10 -1.20
CA ARG A 92 -8.15 -54.28 -2.09
C ARG A 92 -7.40 -55.44 -1.46
N LYS A 93 -6.21 -55.20 -0.89
CA LYS A 93 -5.43 -56.25 -0.24
C LYS A 93 -6.15 -56.82 0.99
N LYS A 94 -6.89 -55.99 1.75
CA LYS A 94 -7.76 -56.46 2.84
C LYS A 94 -8.99 -57.24 2.34
N SER A 95 -9.54 -56.89 1.18
CA SER A 95 -10.64 -57.62 0.54
C SER A 95 -10.19 -59.01 0.05
N GLU A 96 -9.01 -59.09 -0.58
CA GLU A 96 -8.42 -60.36 -1.07
C GLU A 96 -8.00 -61.31 0.06
N ILE A 97 -7.65 -60.80 1.24
CA ILE A 97 -7.29 -61.60 2.42
C ILE A 97 -8.53 -62.17 3.15
N GLY A 98 -9.75 -61.93 2.66
CA GLY A 98 -10.91 -62.78 3.00
C GLY A 98 -11.51 -62.58 4.39
N LYS A 99 -11.55 -61.34 4.91
CA LYS A 99 -12.31 -60.99 6.13
C LYS A 99 -13.50 -60.08 5.84
N LEU A 100 -14.32 -60.49 4.88
CA LEU A 100 -15.70 -60.04 4.70
C LEU A 100 -16.61 -61.28 4.57
N ARG A 101 -16.69 -62.05 5.65
CA ARG A 101 -17.86 -62.86 6.00
C ARG A 101 -18.03 -62.78 7.50
#